data_AF-A0A7K0EV33-F1
#
_entry.id   AF-A0A7K0EV33-F1
#
_cell.length_a   1.000
_cell.length_b   1.000
_cell.length_c   1.000
_cell.angle_alpha   90.00
_cell.angle_beta   90.00
_cell.angle_gamma   90.00
#
_symmetry.space_group_name_H-M   'P 1'
#
loop_
_entity.id
_entity.type
_entity.pdbx_description
1 polymer ?
#
loop_
_entity_poly.entity_id
_entity_poly.type
_entity_poly.pdbx_seq_one_letter_code
_entity_poly.pdbx_strand_id
1 'polypeptide(L)'
;MKFSKYILGGLVFLIVIWHIIIAMTVSVRISGFLMAKPADPGYAWIDADNADSRFFWQITGVKWLAGIKHPEFNVKTSATNGVWEPLPGYKFTDRTKGMETVWEANLLHPDYMAWSDDVEGKWIPVTGYKFVYEDGAFVSSVWDPGKRYDDLKVISLAEPDQYKPFAGYTFLEPGKSLKVIWTPGLVNSDNPKLVADAKEGTWKVRSSTYRHSEDVPWVVKKIAERVIYRVF
;
A
#
# COMPACT_ATOMS: atom_id res chain seq x y z
N MET A 1 5.75 64.85 25.40
CA MET A 1 6.77 63.76 25.40
C MET A 1 6.47 62.56 26.31
N LYS A 2 5.72 62.67 27.42
CA LYS A 2 5.44 61.51 28.31
C LYS A 2 4.53 60.44 27.68
N PHE A 3 3.54 60.84 26.89
CA PHE A 3 2.57 59.93 26.24
C PHE A 3 3.22 58.89 25.31
N SER A 4 4.23 59.30 24.55
CA SER A 4 4.99 58.43 23.64
C SER A 4 5.70 57.28 24.37
N LYS A 5 6.16 57.48 25.62
CA LYS A 5 6.84 56.44 26.39
C LYS A 5 5.90 55.31 26.84
N TYR A 6 4.66 55.64 27.18
CA TYR A 6 3.67 54.62 27.60
C TYR A 6 3.19 53.78 26.43
N ILE A 7 2.99 54.39 25.25
CA ILE A 7 2.63 53.66 24.02
C ILE A 7 3.74 52.68 23.64
N LEU A 8 5.00 53.14 23.65
CA LEU A 8 6.14 52.29 23.34
C LEU A 8 6.28 51.14 24.34
N GLY A 9 6.12 51.41 25.63
CA GLY A 9 6.14 50.38 26.67
C GLY A 9 5.03 49.33 26.50
N GLY A 10 3.81 49.77 26.19
CA GLY A 10 2.69 48.86 25.91
C GLY A 10 2.92 47.98 24.68
N LEU A 11 3.48 48.55 23.61
CA LEU A 11 3.85 47.81 22.39
C LEU A 11 4.88 46.72 22.67
N VAL A 12 5.95 47.04 23.40
CA VAL A 12 6.98 46.07 23.78
C VAL A 12 6.39 44.95 24.64
N PHE A 13 5.53 45.29 25.60
CA PHE A 13 4.87 44.30 26.45
C PHE A 13 3.99 43.32 25.66
N LEU A 14 3.21 43.82 24.70
CA LEU A 14 2.39 42.98 23.82
C LEU A 14 3.24 42.04 22.95
N ILE A 15 4.35 42.53 22.40
CA ILE A 15 5.29 41.72 21.61
C ILE A 15 5.87 40.60 22.48
N VAL A 16 6.28 40.89 23.73
CA VAL A 16 6.81 39.88 24.66
C VAL A 16 5.77 38.83 25.01
N ILE A 17 4.54 39.23 25.35
CA ILE A 17 3.44 38.30 25.61
C ILE A 17 3.20 37.40 24.40
N TRP A 18 3.17 37.95 23.20
CA TRP A 18 2.98 37.16 21.98
C TRP A 18 4.09 36.12 21.79
N HIS A 19 5.36 36.50 21.96
CA HIS A 19 6.48 35.56 21.89
C HIS A 19 6.33 34.42 22.92
N ILE A 20 5.86 34.73 24.14
CA ILE A 20 5.59 33.72 25.17
C ILE A 20 4.46 32.77 24.74
N ILE A 21 3.35 33.29 24.20
CA ILE A 21 2.22 32.48 23.72
C ILE A 21 2.67 31.54 22.60
N ILE A 22 3.41 32.05 21.60
CA ILE A 22 3.91 31.23 20.49
C ILE A 22 4.92 30.19 20.99
N ALA A 23 5.82 30.56 21.90
CA ALA A 23 6.77 29.61 22.48
C ALA A 23 6.08 28.48 23.28
N MET A 24 4.89 28.73 23.83
CA MET A 24 4.07 27.70 24.49
C MET A 24 3.21 26.87 23.52
N THR A 25 3.15 27.25 22.24
CA THR A 25 2.35 26.55 21.23
C THR A 25 3.20 25.52 20.48
N VAL A 26 2.98 24.24 20.73
CA VAL A 26 3.80 23.14 20.17
C VAL A 26 3.81 23.06 18.65
N SER A 27 2.80 23.60 17.98
CA SER A 27 2.59 23.48 16.53
C SER A 27 3.11 24.69 15.74
N VAL A 28 3.65 25.72 16.39
CA VAL A 28 4.15 26.94 15.76
C VAL A 28 5.56 27.27 16.27
N ARG A 29 6.45 27.73 15.39
CA ARG A 29 7.80 28.22 15.73
C ARG A 29 7.98 29.64 15.22
N ILE A 30 8.75 30.42 15.97
CA ILE A 30 9.14 31.78 15.58
C ILE A 30 10.19 31.69 14.46
N SER A 31 9.96 32.39 13.35
CA SER A 31 10.88 32.46 12.21
C SER A 31 11.41 33.87 11.93
N GLY A 32 11.01 34.86 12.71
CA GLY A 32 11.46 36.24 12.64
C GLY A 32 10.80 37.07 13.75
N PHE A 33 11.14 38.36 13.85
CA PHE A 33 10.68 39.23 14.95
C PHE A 33 9.15 39.27 15.13
N LEU A 34 8.39 39.10 14.04
CA LEU A 34 6.92 39.10 14.01
C LEU A 34 6.37 38.05 13.04
N MET A 35 7.18 37.03 12.75
CA MET A 35 6.83 35.97 11.82
C MET A 35 6.84 34.64 12.54
N ALA A 36 5.82 33.86 12.27
CA ALA A 36 5.71 32.49 12.72
C ALA A 36 5.68 31.55 11.52
N LYS A 37 6.09 30.31 11.73
CA LYS A 37 5.95 29.21 10.79
C LYS A 37 5.43 27.98 11.54
N PRO A 38 4.82 27.00 10.85
CA PRO A 38 4.51 25.72 11.47
C PRO A 38 5.76 25.10 12.11
N ALA A 39 5.61 24.51 13.29
CA ALA A 39 6.73 23.95 14.04
C ALA A 39 7.34 22.73 13.34
N ASP A 40 6.50 21.91 12.73
CA ASP A 40 6.88 20.71 11.99
C ASP A 40 6.28 20.72 10.58
N PRO A 41 6.92 20.06 9.60
CA PRO A 41 6.44 20.01 8.20
C PRO A 41 5.04 19.42 8.03
N GLY A 42 4.54 18.68 9.03
CA GLY A 42 3.20 18.09 9.00
C GLY A 42 2.06 19.06 9.34
N TYR A 43 2.39 20.25 9.85
CA TYR A 43 1.42 21.30 10.13
C TYR A 43 1.36 22.31 8.97
N ALA A 44 0.15 22.69 8.58
CA ALA A 44 -0.11 23.74 7.61
C ALA A 44 -1.03 24.81 8.20
N TRP A 45 -0.95 26.03 7.66
CA TRP A 45 -1.89 27.10 8.01
C TRP A 45 -3.32 26.69 7.64
N ILE A 46 -4.28 27.01 8.51
CA ILE A 46 -5.70 26.75 8.24
C ILE A 46 -6.15 27.52 6.98
N ASP A 47 -5.66 28.76 6.82
CA ASP A 47 -5.91 29.63 5.67
C ASP A 47 -4.64 29.82 4.84
N ALA A 48 -4.13 28.74 4.23
CA ALA A 48 -2.88 28.78 3.46
C ALA A 48 -2.90 29.81 2.29
N ASP A 49 -4.09 30.13 1.77
CA ASP A 49 -4.30 31.09 0.69
C ASP A 49 -4.28 32.56 1.15
N ASN A 50 -4.37 32.80 2.46
CA ASN A 50 -4.30 34.14 3.02
C ASN A 50 -2.86 34.41 3.50
N ALA A 51 -2.09 35.17 2.73
CA ALA A 51 -0.73 35.54 3.10
C ALA A 51 -0.64 36.26 4.46
N ASP A 52 -1.71 36.92 4.90
CA ASP A 52 -1.75 37.65 6.17
C ASP A 52 -1.82 36.73 7.39
N SER A 53 -2.14 35.43 7.21
CA SER A 53 -2.22 34.44 8.30
C SER A 53 -0.86 34.15 8.97
N ARG A 54 0.22 34.71 8.42
CA ARG A 54 1.61 34.54 8.87
C ARG A 54 2.06 35.61 9.85
N PHE A 55 1.27 36.67 10.04
CA PHE A 55 1.59 37.78 10.94
C PHE A 55 1.00 37.61 12.33
N PHE A 56 1.67 38.19 13.33
CA PHE A 56 1.37 38.00 14.75
C PHE A 56 -0.04 38.44 15.20
N TRP A 57 -0.71 39.30 14.42
CA TRP A 57 -2.05 39.82 14.74
C TRP A 57 -3.20 39.01 14.14
N GLN A 58 -2.91 38.02 13.28
CA GLN A 58 -3.93 37.12 12.73
C GLN A 58 -3.88 35.75 13.44
N ILE A 59 -5.02 35.06 13.42
CA ILE A 59 -5.17 33.74 14.06
C ILE A 59 -4.16 32.80 13.42
N THR A 60 -3.11 32.45 14.16
CA THR A 60 -2.05 31.52 13.76
C THR A 60 -2.53 30.06 13.85
N GLY A 61 -3.72 29.80 13.31
CA GLY A 61 -4.30 28.48 13.28
C GLY A 61 -3.46 27.60 12.35
N VAL A 62 -2.77 26.63 12.93
CA VAL A 62 -2.17 25.53 12.17
C VAL A 62 -2.97 24.26 12.41
N LYS A 63 -3.14 23.48 11.36
CA LYS A 63 -3.76 22.16 11.43
C LYS A 63 -2.80 21.11 10.93
N TRP A 64 -2.84 19.96 11.58
CA TRP A 64 -2.22 18.77 11.06
C TRP A 64 -2.97 18.33 9.81
N LEU A 65 -2.24 18.05 8.73
CA LEU A 65 -2.83 17.57 7.48
C LEU A 65 -2.22 16.22 7.15
N ALA A 66 -3.07 15.21 6.90
CA ALA A 66 -2.63 13.89 6.48
C ALA A 66 -2.10 13.89 5.04
N GLY A 67 -1.16 12.99 4.75
CA GLY A 67 -0.59 12.79 3.41
C GLY A 67 0.52 13.76 3.01
N ILE A 68 0.91 14.70 3.87
CA ILE A 68 2.04 15.60 3.61
C ILE A 68 3.35 14.83 3.76
N LYS A 69 4.18 14.85 2.71
CA LYS A 69 5.52 14.23 2.72
C LYS A 69 6.50 15.07 3.54
N HIS A 70 7.35 14.40 4.30
CA HIS A 70 8.45 15.08 4.99
C HIS A 70 9.53 15.49 3.96
N PRO A 71 10.14 16.70 4.07
CA PRO A 71 11.13 17.17 3.10
C PRO A 71 12.43 16.35 3.09
N GLU A 72 12.81 15.77 4.23
CA GLU A 72 14.11 15.10 4.41
C GLU A 72 14.02 13.58 4.62
N PHE A 73 12.82 13.04 4.89
CA PHE A 73 12.63 11.63 5.27
C PHE A 73 11.56 11.01 4.38
N ASN A 74 11.68 9.70 4.10
CA ASN A 74 10.70 8.96 3.31
C ASN A 74 9.46 8.57 4.15
N VAL A 75 8.82 9.58 4.73
CA VAL A 75 7.61 9.47 5.54
C VAL A 75 6.57 10.49 5.08
N LYS A 76 5.31 10.24 5.43
CA LYS A 76 4.19 11.17 5.30
C LYS A 76 3.40 11.27 6.59
N THR A 77 2.68 12.36 6.78
CA THR A 77 1.77 12.52 7.90
C THR A 77 0.59 11.55 7.81
N SER A 78 0.17 10.97 8.94
CA SER A 78 -1.05 10.16 9.00
C SER A 78 -2.28 11.01 9.36
N ALA A 79 -3.44 10.37 9.46
CA ALA A 79 -4.67 11.00 9.97
C ALA A 79 -4.57 11.39 11.46
N THR A 80 -3.65 10.78 12.22
CA THR A 80 -3.46 11.07 13.64
C THR A 80 -2.43 12.18 13.82
N ASN A 81 -2.79 13.23 14.57
CA ASN A 81 -1.91 14.37 14.79
C ASN A 81 -0.56 13.95 15.42
N GLY A 82 0.53 14.43 14.83
CA GLY A 82 1.91 14.15 15.28
C GLY A 82 2.45 12.78 14.88
N VAL A 83 1.67 11.97 14.16
CA VAL A 83 2.08 10.62 13.75
C VAL A 83 2.52 10.62 12.28
N TRP A 84 3.75 10.18 12.06
CA TRP A 84 4.31 9.94 10.74
C TRP A 84 4.24 8.45 10.37
N GLU A 85 3.99 8.18 9.10
CA GLU A 85 3.96 6.86 8.50
C GLU A 85 5.00 6.79 7.38
N PRO A 86 5.72 5.67 7.22
CA PRO A 86 6.64 5.53 6.11
C PRO A 86 5.90 5.61 4.78
N LEU A 87 6.58 6.13 3.76
CA LEU A 87 6.08 6.03 2.39
C LEU A 87 6.00 4.55 1.98
N PRO A 88 5.14 4.19 1.00
CA PRO A 88 5.09 2.83 0.48
C PRO A 88 6.48 2.32 0.08
N GLY A 89 6.82 1.10 0.51
CA GLY A 89 8.11 0.46 0.27
C GLY A 89 9.18 0.78 1.33
N TYR A 90 8.87 1.66 2.28
CA TYR A 90 9.77 2.00 3.38
C TYR A 90 9.25 1.47 4.72
N LYS A 91 10.19 1.30 5.65
CA LYS A 91 9.93 0.99 7.06
C LYS A 91 10.86 1.80 7.96
N PHE A 92 10.38 2.14 9.15
CA PHE A 92 11.22 2.80 10.15
C PHE A 92 12.38 1.89 10.58
N THR A 93 13.59 2.44 10.62
CA THR A 93 14.76 1.74 11.20
C THR A 93 14.58 1.55 12.70
N ASP A 94 14.19 2.62 13.39
CA ASP A 94 13.81 2.62 14.80
C ASP A 94 12.81 3.74 15.07
N ARG A 95 11.53 3.38 15.28
CA ARG A 95 10.44 4.33 15.52
C ARG A 95 10.62 5.19 16.78
N THR A 96 11.47 4.75 17.72
CA THR A 96 11.71 5.48 18.97
C THR A 96 12.84 6.51 18.87
N LYS A 97 13.71 6.38 17.86
CA LYS A 97 14.90 7.23 17.70
C LYS A 97 14.75 8.34 16.68
N GLY A 98 13.75 8.26 15.78
CA GLY A 98 13.52 9.30 14.79
C GLY A 98 12.59 8.89 13.65
N MET A 99 12.69 9.61 12.54
CA MET A 99 11.92 9.38 11.30
C MET A 99 12.75 8.72 10.21
N GLU A 100 13.92 8.18 10.55
CA GLU A 100 14.76 7.44 9.61
C GLU A 100 14.04 6.19 9.13
N THR A 101 14.08 6.00 7.81
CA THR A 101 13.43 4.88 7.13
C THR A 101 14.39 4.22 6.17
N VAL A 102 14.22 2.93 5.99
CA VAL A 102 14.95 2.12 5.01
C VAL A 102 13.97 1.49 4.04
N TRP A 103 14.37 1.40 2.77
CA TRP A 103 13.62 0.64 1.77
C TRP A 103 13.69 -0.86 2.12
N GLU A 104 12.56 -1.55 2.10
CA GLU A 104 12.47 -2.97 2.40
C GLU A 104 11.67 -3.65 1.28
N ALA A 105 12.25 -4.68 0.67
CA ALA A 105 11.60 -5.47 -0.37
C ALA A 105 10.40 -6.25 0.18
N ASN A 106 9.48 -6.63 -0.70
CA ASN A 106 8.28 -7.41 -0.38
C ASN A 106 7.26 -6.68 0.54
N LEU A 107 7.28 -5.35 0.55
CA LEU A 107 6.20 -4.55 1.15
C LEU A 107 5.14 -4.21 0.09
N LEU A 108 3.87 -4.43 0.43
CA LEU A 108 2.76 -4.16 -0.48
C LEU A 108 2.47 -2.66 -0.56
N HIS A 109 2.37 -2.13 -1.78
CA HIS A 109 1.88 -0.78 -2.01
C HIS A 109 0.37 -0.71 -1.72
N PRO A 110 -0.12 0.24 -0.89
CA PRO A 110 -1.53 0.31 -0.52
C PRO A 110 -2.46 0.54 -1.71
N ASP A 111 -2.00 1.31 -2.71
CA ASP A 111 -2.85 1.76 -3.83
C ASP A 111 -2.59 1.04 -5.17
N TYR A 112 -1.49 0.31 -5.34
CA TYR A 112 -1.01 -0.09 -6.68
C TYR A 112 -0.81 -1.60 -6.88
N MET A 113 -1.33 -2.46 -6.01
CA MET A 113 -1.19 -3.93 -6.12
C MET A 113 0.20 -4.32 -6.60
N ALA A 114 1.21 -3.85 -5.87
CA ALA A 114 2.61 -4.00 -6.23
C ALA A 114 3.46 -4.22 -4.97
N TRP A 115 4.48 -5.05 -5.08
CA TRP A 115 5.47 -5.29 -4.05
C TRP A 115 6.70 -4.42 -4.31
N SER A 116 7.31 -3.88 -3.25
CA SER A 116 8.62 -3.25 -3.36
C SER A 116 9.67 -4.28 -3.79
N ASP A 117 10.50 -3.92 -4.76
CA ASP A 117 11.63 -4.72 -5.25
C ASP A 117 12.82 -4.62 -4.27
N ASP A 118 13.87 -5.39 -4.51
CA ASP A 118 15.15 -5.25 -3.80
C ASP A 118 15.86 -3.92 -4.11
N VAL A 119 15.53 -3.28 -5.24
CA VAL A 119 16.04 -1.97 -5.63
C VAL A 119 15.06 -0.86 -5.25
N GLU A 120 15.55 0.15 -4.53
CA GLU A 120 14.77 1.31 -4.11
C GLU A 120 14.02 1.98 -5.27
N GLY A 121 12.73 2.24 -5.06
CA GLY A 121 11.86 2.87 -6.04
C GLY A 121 11.40 1.96 -7.17
N LYS A 122 11.89 0.72 -7.26
CA LYS A 122 11.35 -0.29 -8.18
C LYS A 122 10.22 -1.06 -7.53
N TRP A 123 9.20 -1.34 -8.34
CA TRP A 123 8.01 -2.05 -7.94
C TRP A 123 7.81 -3.24 -8.85
N ILE A 124 7.34 -4.34 -8.28
CA ILE A 124 6.95 -5.55 -9.00
C ILE A 124 5.43 -5.67 -8.86
N PRO A 125 4.65 -5.79 -9.94
CA PRO A 125 3.22 -5.99 -9.80
C PRO A 125 2.95 -7.29 -9.03
N VAL A 126 1.93 -7.27 -8.17
CA VAL A 126 1.40 -8.50 -7.57
C VAL A 126 1.05 -9.46 -8.71
N THR A 127 1.24 -10.77 -8.49
CA THR A 127 0.79 -11.80 -9.44
C THR A 127 -0.65 -11.49 -9.88
N GLY A 128 -0.96 -11.72 -11.15
CA GLY A 128 -2.24 -11.38 -11.76
C GLY A 128 -2.40 -9.90 -12.16
N TYR A 129 -1.55 -8.98 -11.71
CA TYR A 129 -1.58 -7.57 -12.12
C TYR A 129 -0.46 -7.23 -13.10
N LYS A 130 -0.63 -6.11 -13.80
CA LYS A 130 0.39 -5.48 -14.65
C LYS A 130 0.34 -3.96 -14.52
N PHE A 131 1.47 -3.31 -14.76
CA PHE A 131 1.53 -1.86 -14.87
C PHE A 131 1.13 -1.40 -16.26
N VAL A 132 0.36 -0.33 -16.29
CA VAL A 132 -0.02 0.40 -17.50
C VAL A 132 0.75 1.71 -17.54
N TYR A 133 1.40 1.96 -18.67
CA TYR A 133 2.15 3.18 -18.93
C TYR A 133 1.54 3.92 -20.12
N GLU A 134 1.42 5.24 -20.00
CA GLU A 134 1.04 6.14 -21.08
C GLU A 134 2.15 7.18 -21.23
N ASP A 135 2.64 7.37 -22.45
CA ASP A 135 3.76 8.29 -22.76
C ASP A 135 5.01 8.09 -21.88
N GLY A 136 5.26 6.84 -21.45
CA GLY A 136 6.39 6.47 -20.58
C GLY A 136 6.19 6.79 -19.10
N ALA A 137 5.05 7.36 -18.70
CA ALA A 137 4.67 7.57 -17.32
C ALA A 137 3.80 6.43 -16.80
N PHE A 138 4.02 5.99 -15.56
CA PHE A 138 3.14 5.04 -14.89
C PHE A 138 1.77 5.68 -14.66
N VAL A 139 0.71 4.99 -15.07
CA VAL A 139 -0.67 5.46 -14.91
C VAL A 139 -1.41 4.67 -13.85
N SER A 140 -1.39 3.34 -13.95
CA SER A 140 -2.14 2.48 -13.04
C SER A 140 -1.61 1.05 -13.02
N SER A 141 -2.01 0.30 -12.00
CA SER A 141 -1.87 -1.15 -11.93
C SER A 141 -3.24 -1.79 -12.18
N VAL A 142 -3.32 -2.69 -13.15
CA VAL A 142 -4.59 -3.31 -13.57
C VAL A 142 -4.46 -4.82 -13.56
N TRP A 143 -5.58 -5.49 -13.30
CA TRP A 143 -5.69 -6.94 -13.40
C TRP A 143 -5.46 -7.40 -14.85
N ASP A 144 -4.69 -8.47 -15.04
CA ASP A 144 -4.33 -9.05 -16.34
C ASP A 144 -4.97 -10.44 -16.49
N PRO A 145 -6.26 -10.51 -16.87
CA PRO A 145 -7.00 -11.76 -16.94
C PRO A 145 -6.46 -12.69 -18.03
N GLY A 146 -6.48 -13.99 -17.78
CA GLY A 146 -6.01 -15.02 -18.72
C GLY A 146 -4.49 -15.17 -18.79
N LYS A 147 -3.73 -14.37 -18.03
CA LYS A 147 -2.28 -14.49 -17.92
C LYS A 147 -1.91 -15.82 -17.28
N ARG A 148 -1.00 -16.54 -17.95
CA ARG A 148 -0.44 -17.82 -17.48
C ARG A 148 0.85 -17.55 -16.70
N TYR A 149 0.97 -18.19 -15.55
CA TYR A 149 2.16 -18.20 -14.70
C TYR A 149 2.67 -19.63 -14.64
N ASP A 150 3.60 -19.98 -15.54
CA ASP A 150 4.04 -21.37 -15.73
C ASP A 150 4.91 -21.89 -14.57
N ASP A 151 5.57 -21.00 -13.83
CA ASP A 151 6.32 -21.27 -12.61
C ASP A 151 5.39 -21.63 -11.44
N LEU A 152 4.26 -20.92 -11.32
CA LEU A 152 3.23 -21.16 -10.31
C LEU A 152 2.17 -22.18 -10.75
N LYS A 153 2.15 -22.56 -12.04
CA LYS A 153 1.15 -23.43 -12.67
C LYS A 153 -0.29 -22.94 -12.44
N VAL A 154 -0.51 -21.62 -12.55
CA VAL A 154 -1.83 -20.99 -12.41
C VAL A 154 -2.14 -20.02 -13.55
N ILE A 155 -3.43 -19.74 -13.76
CA ILE A 155 -3.94 -18.76 -14.72
C ILE A 155 -4.81 -17.76 -13.97
N SER A 156 -4.62 -16.46 -14.22
CA SER A 156 -5.54 -15.42 -13.72
C SER A 156 -6.90 -15.53 -14.41
N LEU A 157 -7.98 -15.37 -13.66
CA LEU A 157 -9.35 -15.42 -14.17
C LEU A 157 -9.86 -14.02 -14.54
N ALA A 158 -11.10 -13.94 -15.00
CA ALA A 158 -11.70 -12.67 -15.43
C ALA A 158 -11.83 -11.66 -14.28
N GLU A 159 -12.21 -12.15 -13.09
CA GLU A 159 -12.37 -11.33 -11.90
C GLU A 159 -11.02 -11.10 -11.18
N PRO A 160 -10.80 -9.93 -10.57
CA PRO A 160 -9.59 -9.62 -9.81
C PRO A 160 -9.32 -10.63 -8.68
N ASP A 161 -8.04 -10.89 -8.45
CA ASP A 161 -7.52 -11.79 -7.41
C ASP A 161 -8.03 -13.25 -7.49
N GLN A 162 -8.58 -13.64 -8.64
CA GLN A 162 -9.04 -15.01 -8.87
C GLN A 162 -8.10 -15.79 -9.76
N TYR A 163 -7.82 -17.02 -9.33
CA TYR A 163 -6.90 -17.91 -10.03
C TYR A 163 -7.51 -19.29 -10.20
N LYS A 164 -7.16 -19.94 -11.30
CA LYS A 164 -7.33 -21.38 -11.47
C LYS A 164 -5.97 -22.06 -11.65
N PRO A 165 -5.77 -23.26 -11.09
CA PRO A 165 -4.58 -24.04 -11.37
C PRO A 165 -4.63 -24.52 -12.83
N PHE A 166 -3.48 -24.89 -13.37
CA PHE A 166 -3.41 -25.62 -14.64
C PHE A 166 -4.16 -26.96 -14.51
N ALA A 167 -4.64 -27.48 -15.63
CA ALA A 167 -5.25 -28.80 -15.66
C ALA A 167 -4.31 -29.84 -15.02
N GLY A 168 -4.85 -30.68 -14.13
CA GLY A 168 -4.09 -31.72 -13.43
C GLY A 168 -3.43 -31.27 -12.14
N TYR A 169 -3.49 -29.97 -11.82
CA TYR A 169 -3.04 -29.40 -10.56
C TYR A 169 -4.21 -29.02 -9.65
N THR A 170 -4.01 -29.09 -8.34
CA THR A 170 -4.89 -28.49 -7.33
C THR A 170 -4.10 -27.56 -6.42
N PHE A 171 -4.76 -26.55 -5.86
CA PHE A 171 -4.16 -25.72 -4.84
C PHE A 171 -3.90 -26.52 -3.56
N LEU A 172 -2.69 -26.40 -3.02
CA LEU A 172 -2.30 -27.04 -1.76
C LEU A 172 -3.02 -26.37 -0.57
N GLU A 173 -3.13 -25.04 -0.60
CA GLU A 173 -3.75 -24.24 0.47
C GLU A 173 -4.71 -23.18 -0.12
N PRO A 174 -5.93 -23.58 -0.51
CA PRO A 174 -6.89 -22.67 -1.10
C PRO A 174 -7.18 -21.45 -0.22
N GLY A 175 -7.07 -20.24 -0.78
CA GLY A 175 -7.28 -18.97 -0.06
C GLY A 175 -6.07 -18.46 0.74
N LYS A 176 -4.94 -19.17 0.71
CA LYS A 176 -3.73 -18.78 1.45
C LYS A 176 -2.49 -18.68 0.59
N SER A 177 -2.35 -19.56 -0.40
CA SER A 177 -1.20 -19.54 -1.30
C SER A 177 -1.57 -20.00 -2.71
N LEU A 178 -0.81 -19.53 -3.70
CA LEU A 178 -0.90 -20.00 -5.09
C LEU A 178 -0.11 -21.30 -5.32
N LYS A 179 0.37 -21.96 -4.25
CA LYS A 179 1.08 -23.23 -4.38
C LYS A 179 0.11 -24.29 -4.87
N VAL A 180 0.50 -25.00 -5.91
CA VAL A 180 -0.28 -26.11 -6.45
C VAL A 180 0.51 -27.41 -6.43
N ILE A 181 -0.21 -28.52 -6.52
CA ILE A 181 0.35 -29.87 -6.57
C ILE A 181 -0.33 -30.67 -7.68
N TRP A 182 0.48 -31.40 -8.45
CA TRP A 182 -0.03 -32.35 -9.43
C TRP A 182 -0.81 -33.45 -8.73
N THR A 183 -2.06 -33.67 -9.13
CA THR A 183 -2.96 -34.61 -8.47
C THR A 183 -3.44 -35.66 -9.48
N PRO A 184 -2.91 -36.89 -9.43
CA PRO A 184 -3.37 -37.97 -10.30
C PRO A 184 -4.88 -38.22 -10.17
N GLY A 185 -5.51 -38.57 -11.29
CA GLY A 185 -6.94 -38.83 -11.39
C GLY A 185 -7.80 -37.60 -11.67
N LEU A 186 -7.25 -36.37 -11.61
CA LEU A 186 -8.00 -35.17 -11.98
C LEU A 186 -8.32 -35.14 -13.47
N VAL A 187 -9.58 -34.80 -13.78
CA VAL A 187 -10.03 -34.62 -15.17
C VAL A 187 -9.41 -33.34 -15.73
N ASN A 188 -8.89 -33.42 -16.95
CA ASN A 188 -8.39 -32.24 -17.65
C ASN A 188 -9.57 -31.30 -17.99
N SER A 189 -9.52 -30.05 -17.51
CA SER A 189 -10.55 -29.03 -17.75
C SER A 189 -10.73 -28.68 -19.21
N ASP A 190 -9.64 -28.75 -19.99
CA ASP A 190 -9.61 -28.39 -21.41
C ASP A 190 -9.97 -29.58 -22.30
N ASN A 191 -9.77 -30.81 -21.81
CA ASN A 191 -10.13 -32.05 -22.50
C ASN A 191 -10.68 -33.12 -21.54
N PRO A 192 -12.00 -33.20 -21.34
CA PRO A 192 -12.62 -34.14 -20.38
C PRO A 192 -12.36 -35.64 -20.64
N LYS A 193 -11.78 -35.99 -21.79
CA LYS A 193 -11.35 -37.37 -22.12
C LYS A 193 -9.99 -37.73 -21.51
N LEU A 194 -9.28 -36.79 -20.91
CA LEU A 194 -7.98 -37.00 -20.29
C LEU A 194 -8.07 -36.88 -18.77
N VAL A 195 -7.32 -37.71 -18.07
CA VAL A 195 -7.11 -37.61 -16.62
C VAL A 195 -5.62 -37.59 -16.31
N ALA A 196 -5.25 -36.81 -15.28
CA ALA A 196 -3.88 -36.70 -14.81
C ALA A 196 -3.37 -38.08 -14.38
N ASP A 197 -2.19 -38.48 -14.85
CA ASP A 197 -1.60 -39.77 -14.48
C ASP A 197 -0.64 -39.63 -13.29
N ALA A 198 -0.05 -40.74 -12.83
CA ALA A 198 0.83 -40.77 -11.66
C ALA A 198 2.07 -39.86 -11.79
N LYS A 199 2.56 -39.65 -13.01
CA LYS A 199 3.70 -38.76 -13.29
C LYS A 199 3.21 -37.37 -13.65
N GLU A 200 3.82 -36.34 -13.06
CA GLU A 200 3.51 -34.95 -13.34
C GLU A 200 3.60 -34.63 -14.84
N GLY A 201 2.61 -33.91 -15.36
CA GLY A 201 2.53 -33.51 -16.76
C GLY A 201 2.11 -34.61 -17.73
N THR A 202 1.91 -35.85 -17.26
CA THR A 202 1.44 -36.95 -18.11
C THR A 202 -0.06 -37.18 -17.99
N TRP A 203 -0.69 -37.52 -19.11
CA TRP A 203 -2.13 -37.70 -19.21
C TRP A 203 -2.45 -39.10 -19.74
N LYS A 204 -3.50 -39.72 -19.19
CA LYS A 204 -4.06 -40.96 -19.76
C LYS A 204 -5.49 -40.72 -20.22
N VAL A 205 -5.89 -41.47 -21.25
CA VAL A 205 -7.27 -41.47 -21.72
C VAL A 205 -8.14 -42.00 -20.60
N ARG A 206 -9.20 -41.26 -20.27
CA ARG A 206 -10.25 -41.69 -19.37
C ARG A 206 -10.93 -42.90 -20.01
N SER A 207 -10.55 -44.09 -19.59
CA SER A 207 -11.23 -45.31 -20.00
C SER A 207 -12.69 -45.18 -19.57
N SER A 208 -13.61 -45.24 -20.53
CA SER A 208 -15.06 -45.17 -20.31
C SER A 208 -15.61 -46.39 -19.57
N THR A 209 -14.75 -47.31 -19.15
CA THR A 209 -15.08 -48.49 -18.34
C THR A 209 -15.35 -48.12 -16.89
N TYR A 210 -16.21 -47.12 -16.65
CA TYR A 210 -16.75 -46.87 -15.30
C TYR A 210 -17.86 -47.89 -15.05
N ARG A 211 -17.45 -49.07 -14.55
CA ARG A 211 -18.25 -49.82 -13.58
C ARG A 211 -18.45 -48.85 -12.42
N HIS A 212 -19.70 -48.65 -12.02
CA HIS A 212 -20.11 -47.85 -10.87
C HIS A 212 -19.31 -48.31 -9.63
N SER A 213 -18.20 -47.65 -9.35
CA SER A 213 -17.38 -47.83 -8.16
C SER A 213 -17.39 -46.48 -7.47
N GLU A 214 -17.98 -46.48 -6.28
CA GLU A 214 -18.45 -45.33 -5.51
C GLU A 214 -17.33 -44.52 -4.83
N ASP A 215 -16.07 -44.68 -5.21
CA ASP A 215 -14.93 -44.17 -4.42
C ASP A 215 -14.10 -43.06 -5.09
N VAL A 216 -14.76 -42.13 -5.77
CA VAL A 216 -14.20 -40.76 -5.81
C VAL A 216 -15.17 -39.88 -5.03
N PRO A 217 -14.87 -39.57 -3.75
CA PRO A 217 -15.74 -38.75 -2.93
C PRO A 217 -16.09 -37.49 -3.70
N TRP A 218 -17.39 -37.16 -3.81
CA TRP A 218 -17.89 -35.95 -4.47
C TRP A 218 -17.18 -34.66 -3.98
N VAL A 219 -16.61 -34.73 -2.78
CA VAL A 219 -15.72 -33.75 -2.15
C VAL A 219 -14.50 -33.41 -3.03
N VAL A 220 -13.85 -34.39 -3.67
CA VAL A 220 -12.67 -34.19 -4.53
C VAL A 220 -13.03 -33.41 -5.80
N LYS A 221 -14.19 -33.70 -6.40
CA LYS A 221 -14.68 -33.00 -7.59
C LYS A 221 -14.97 -31.52 -7.30
N LYS A 222 -15.48 -31.22 -6.10
CA LYS A 222 -15.74 -29.86 -5.61
C LYS A 222 -14.48 -29.12 -5.14
N ILE A 223 -13.33 -29.79 -5.04
CA ILE A 223 -12.03 -29.19 -4.67
C ILE A 223 -11.22 -28.82 -5.91
N ALA A 224 -11.27 -29.64 -6.97
CA ALA A 224 -10.57 -29.38 -8.24
C ALA A 224 -11.07 -28.12 -8.97
N GLU A 225 -12.33 -27.74 -8.79
CA GLU A 225 -12.94 -26.53 -9.37
C GLU A 225 -12.83 -25.30 -8.45
N ARG A 226 -12.13 -25.38 -7.31
CA ARG A 226 -12.03 -24.24 -6.38
C ARG A 226 -11.13 -23.17 -6.97
N VAL A 227 -11.77 -22.22 -7.64
CA VAL A 227 -11.31 -20.85 -7.75
C VAL A 227 -10.98 -20.35 -6.35
N ILE A 228 -9.76 -19.87 -6.16
CA ILE A 228 -9.43 -19.14 -4.94
C ILE A 228 -9.83 -17.68 -5.14
N TYR A 229 -10.44 -17.12 -4.11
CA TYR A 229 -10.68 -15.70 -3.97
C TYR A 229 -9.63 -15.14 -3.02
N ARG A 230 -8.75 -14.27 -3.53
CA ARG A 230 -7.74 -13.53 -2.76
C ARG A 230 -6.63 -14.39 -2.13
N VAL A 231 -5.38 -13.96 -2.30
CA VAL A 231 -4.20 -14.59 -1.67
C VAL A 231 -3.40 -13.56 -0.85
N PHE A 232 -3.89 -12.32 -0.74
CA PHE A 232 -3.16 -11.18 -0.19
C PHE A 232 -4.03 -10.40 0.79
#